data_AF-A0A932JEB8-F1
#
_entry.id   AF-A0A932JEB8-F1
#
_cell.length_a   1.000
_cell.length_b   1.000
_cell.length_c   1.000
_cell.angle_alpha   90.00
_cell.angle_beta   90.00
_cell.angle_gamma   90.00
#
_symmetry.space_group_name_H-M   'P 1'
#
loop_
_entity.id
_entity.type
_entity.pdbx_description
1 polymer ?
#
loop_
_entity_poly.entity_id
_entity_poly.type
_entity_poly.pdbx_seq_one_letter_code
_entity_poly.pdbx_strand_id
1 'polypeptide(L)'
;HVVDMECVGGKISTDSPNGQQMSYYNYILGDEKSKWAGYVPIYNEVIRHDIYNGIDQRLYFDGSYMRYDFIVAPNSNSQDIILRYNGAKGVSINPNGELVLQTSIGDVVQQKLYAYQIVGNEKKQVECSFVSKTEGNIGFKLENYDRTKPLVIDPLLYSTFIGGGDMDEANKIVLDLDNNPIIVGTTKSTNLPTHVGSYDMDSQGQNDVFVAKFTSDLSDLIFCTYYGGSSFDFATACAVDIVGSVIFGGRTFSNNLPHKNGEFDNTHSGARNRGRSGK
;
A
#
# COMPACT_ATOMS: atom_id res chain seq x y z
N HIS A 1 7.05 5.18 18.45
CA HIS A 1 8.11 5.97 17.79
C HIS A 1 7.42 6.93 16.83
N VAL A 2 7.87 8.17 16.71
CA VAL A 2 7.25 9.16 15.80
C VAL A 2 8.32 9.70 14.88
N VAL A 3 8.01 9.71 13.58
CA VAL A 3 8.84 10.36 12.56
C VAL A 3 8.03 11.50 11.96
N ASP A 4 8.62 12.68 11.88
CA ASP A 4 8.03 13.88 11.31
C ASP A 4 8.78 14.29 10.04
N MET A 5 8.05 14.65 8.98
CA MET A 5 8.62 15.13 7.74
C MET A 5 8.55 16.66 7.68
N GLU A 6 9.72 17.29 7.75
CA GLU A 6 9.89 18.73 7.64
C GLU A 6 10.29 19.12 6.21
N CYS A 7 9.56 20.08 5.62
CA CYS A 7 9.96 20.77 4.40
C CYS A 7 10.97 21.87 4.74
N VAL A 8 12.26 21.53 4.75
CA VAL A 8 13.34 22.44 5.16
C VAL A 8 13.39 23.66 4.24
N GLY A 9 13.38 24.85 4.83
CA GLY A 9 13.34 26.13 4.09
C GLY A 9 11.97 26.44 3.46
N GLY A 10 10.96 25.61 3.72
CA GLY A 10 9.59 25.86 3.27
C GLY A 10 8.95 27.04 4.00
N LYS A 11 8.00 27.69 3.33
CA LYS A 11 7.20 28.79 3.87
C LYS A 11 6.04 28.26 4.71
N ILE A 12 5.50 29.12 5.57
CA ILE A 12 4.18 28.90 6.16
C ILE A 12 3.16 28.95 5.03
N SER A 13 2.51 27.82 4.77
CA SER A 13 1.52 27.69 3.71
C SER A 13 0.18 28.29 4.11
N THR A 14 -0.57 28.74 3.11
CA THR A 14 -2.03 28.89 3.25
C THR A 14 -2.65 27.57 2.80
N ASP A 15 -3.40 26.92 3.68
CA ASP A 15 -3.89 25.57 3.45
C ASP A 15 -5.34 25.61 2.93
N SER A 16 -5.59 24.87 1.85
CA SER A 16 -6.91 24.69 1.24
C SER A 16 -7.38 23.25 1.50
N PRO A 17 -8.17 23.01 2.55
CA PRO A 17 -8.74 21.71 2.82
C PRO A 17 -9.91 21.41 1.85
N ASN A 18 -10.06 20.15 1.46
CA ASN A 18 -11.06 19.69 0.49
C ASN A 18 -11.71 18.36 0.91
N GLY A 19 -12.96 18.15 0.51
CA GLY A 19 -13.71 16.94 0.84
C GLY A 19 -13.98 16.82 2.34
N GLN A 20 -14.59 17.84 2.94
CA GLN A 20 -14.97 17.82 4.35
C GLN A 20 -15.90 16.64 4.64
N GLN A 21 -15.60 15.87 5.69
CA GLN A 21 -16.44 14.79 6.17
C GLN A 21 -17.46 15.29 7.20
N MET A 22 -18.54 14.54 7.37
CA MET A 22 -19.56 14.85 8.39
C MET A 22 -19.06 14.61 9.82
N SER A 23 -18.07 13.73 9.99
CA SER A 23 -17.46 13.43 11.28
C SER A 23 -16.41 14.48 11.68
N TYR A 24 -16.16 14.59 12.98
CA TYR A 24 -15.15 15.48 13.55
C TYR A 24 -14.41 14.79 14.69
N TYR A 25 -13.22 15.28 15.01
CA TYR A 25 -12.46 14.86 16.20
C TYR A 25 -12.53 15.92 17.30
N ASN A 26 -12.38 15.44 18.54
CA ASN A 26 -12.11 16.29 19.69
C ASN A 26 -10.77 15.84 20.27
N TYR A 27 -9.82 16.76 20.36
CA TYR A 27 -8.52 16.54 20.95
C TYR A 27 -8.52 17.11 22.36
N ILE A 28 -8.36 16.25 23.35
CA ILE A 28 -8.32 16.61 24.77
C ILE A 28 -6.92 16.28 25.26
N LEU A 29 -6.05 17.29 25.34
CA LEU A 29 -4.65 17.12 25.71
C LEU A 29 -4.43 17.48 27.18
N GLY A 30 -4.56 16.48 28.06
CA GLY A 30 -4.40 16.61 29.51
C GLY A 30 -5.50 17.46 30.16
N ASP A 31 -5.24 17.94 31.38
CA ASP A 31 -6.23 18.63 32.21
C ASP A 31 -6.36 20.13 31.89
N GLU A 32 -5.44 20.67 31.08
CA GLU A 32 -5.46 22.07 30.67
C GLU A 32 -6.44 22.30 29.52
N LYS A 33 -7.62 22.87 29.83
CA LYS A 33 -8.67 23.15 28.84
C LYS A 33 -8.21 24.00 27.66
N SER A 34 -7.21 24.86 27.82
CA SER A 34 -6.65 25.66 26.73
C SER A 34 -5.93 24.83 25.66
N LYS A 35 -5.57 23.58 25.98
CA LYS A 35 -4.97 22.62 25.03
C LYS A 35 -6.02 21.72 24.37
N TRP A 36 -7.31 21.95 24.64
CA TRP A 36 -8.38 21.17 24.04
C TRP A 36 -8.82 21.82 22.72
N ALA A 37 -9.08 21.00 21.72
CA ALA A 37 -9.67 21.42 20.45
C ALA A 37 -10.89 20.54 20.18
N GLY A 38 -12.09 21.14 20.20
CA GLY A 38 -13.34 20.45 19.90
C GLY A 38 -13.79 20.70 18.46
N TYR A 39 -14.61 19.79 17.93
CA TYR A 39 -15.22 19.92 16.59
C TYR A 39 -14.22 20.15 15.47
N VAL A 40 -13.03 19.54 15.56
CA VAL A 40 -12.01 19.67 14.53
C VAL A 40 -12.49 18.92 13.28
N PRO A 41 -12.76 19.64 12.17
CA PRO A 41 -13.29 19.03 10.96
C PRO A 41 -12.26 18.11 10.31
N ILE A 42 -12.75 17.04 9.70
CA ILE A 42 -11.94 16.07 8.97
C ILE A 42 -12.10 16.35 7.47
N TYR A 43 -11.00 16.25 6.72
CA TYR A 43 -10.98 16.46 5.28
C TYR A 43 -10.27 15.28 4.60
N ASN A 44 -10.69 14.95 3.38
CA ASN A 44 -10.04 13.90 2.58
C ASN A 44 -8.69 14.34 2.04
N GLU A 45 -8.51 15.65 1.86
CA GLU A 45 -7.34 16.24 1.23
C GLU A 45 -7.08 17.64 1.82
N VAL A 46 -5.79 18.01 1.87
CA VAL A 46 -5.34 19.37 2.14
C VAL A 46 -4.27 19.74 1.13
N ILE A 47 -4.46 20.86 0.43
CA ILE A 47 -3.40 21.46 -0.39
C ILE A 47 -2.74 22.56 0.41
N ARG A 48 -1.46 22.40 0.68
CA ARG A 48 -0.61 23.40 1.29
C ARG A 48 0.07 24.20 0.19
N HIS A 49 -0.39 25.44 0.01
CA HIS A 49 0.05 26.25 -1.13
C HIS A 49 1.40 26.92 -0.88
N ASP A 50 2.22 26.97 -1.94
CA ASP A 50 3.49 27.70 -2.00
C ASP A 50 4.44 27.34 -0.84
N ILE A 51 4.50 26.05 -0.44
CA ILE A 51 5.48 25.59 0.56
C ILE A 51 6.89 25.93 0.08
N TYR A 52 7.16 25.72 -1.20
CA TYR A 52 8.30 26.35 -1.86
C TYR A 52 7.78 27.26 -2.97
N ASN A 53 8.64 28.15 -3.48
CA ASN A 53 8.24 29.11 -4.50
C ASN A 53 7.68 28.43 -5.75
N GLY A 54 6.36 28.52 -5.94
CA GLY A 54 5.61 27.87 -7.01
C GLY A 54 5.54 26.34 -6.89
N ILE A 55 5.60 25.80 -5.67
CA ILE A 55 5.44 24.38 -5.38
C ILE A 55 4.46 24.19 -4.23
N ASP A 56 3.35 23.52 -4.55
CA ASP A 56 2.36 23.12 -3.56
C ASP A 56 2.67 21.71 -3.04
N GLN A 57 2.26 21.43 -1.81
CA GLN A 57 2.21 20.08 -1.26
C GLN A 57 0.76 19.65 -1.12
N ARG A 58 0.41 18.52 -1.70
CA ARG A 58 -0.90 17.91 -1.54
C ARG A 58 -0.80 16.78 -0.53
N LEU A 59 -1.63 16.78 0.50
CA LEU A 59 -1.75 15.71 1.49
C LEU A 59 -3.13 15.07 1.34
N TYR A 60 -3.22 13.76 1.22
CA TYR A 60 -4.49 13.06 1.01
C TYR A 60 -4.41 11.62 1.49
N PHE A 61 -5.55 10.93 1.53
CA PHE A 61 -5.61 9.49 1.77
C PHE A 61 -5.91 8.73 0.48
N ASP A 62 -5.17 7.65 0.26
CA ASP A 62 -5.49 6.61 -0.72
C ASP A 62 -5.85 5.34 0.07
N GLY A 63 -7.16 5.10 0.22
CA GLY A 63 -7.66 4.13 1.19
C GLY A 63 -7.31 4.52 2.63
N SER A 64 -6.61 3.65 3.35
CA SER A 64 -6.12 3.88 4.72
C SER A 64 -4.73 4.53 4.76
N TYR A 65 -4.09 4.74 3.61
CA TYR A 65 -2.71 5.22 3.55
C TYR A 65 -2.68 6.72 3.33
N MET A 66 -1.96 7.42 4.21
CA MET A 66 -1.63 8.83 3.98
C MET A 66 -0.63 8.93 2.84
N ARG A 67 -0.91 9.81 1.88
CA ARG A 67 -0.09 10.13 0.71
C ARG A 67 0.26 11.60 0.72
N TYR A 68 1.35 11.93 0.04
CA TYR A 68 1.67 13.30 -0.27
C TYR A 68 2.26 13.42 -1.67
N ASP A 69 1.90 14.48 -2.36
CA ASP A 69 2.49 14.84 -3.66
C ASP A 69 3.12 16.24 -3.56
N PHE A 70 4.19 16.48 -4.33
CA PHE A 70 4.65 17.83 -4.63
C PHE A 70 4.20 18.22 -6.04
N ILE A 71 3.49 19.34 -6.14
CA ILE A 71 2.96 19.88 -7.40
C ILE A 71 3.82 21.09 -7.76
N VAL A 72 4.75 20.89 -8.69
CA VAL A 72 5.68 21.91 -9.18
C VAL A 72 5.01 22.64 -10.32
N ALA A 73 4.73 23.93 -10.14
CA ALA A 73 4.15 24.77 -11.17
C ALA A 73 5.12 24.96 -12.36
N PRO A 74 4.63 25.37 -13.55
CA PRO A 74 5.48 25.67 -14.70
C PRO A 74 6.61 26.63 -14.34
N ASN A 75 7.82 26.29 -14.79
CA ASN A 75 9.07 27.02 -14.60
C ASN A 75 9.58 27.12 -13.15
N SER A 76 8.86 26.61 -12.15
CA SER A 76 9.36 26.50 -10.78
C SER A 76 10.58 25.59 -10.68
N ASN A 77 11.32 25.70 -9.58
CA ASN A 77 12.54 24.92 -9.36
C ASN A 77 12.28 23.74 -8.42
N SER A 78 12.10 22.54 -8.99
CA SER A 78 11.91 21.31 -8.20
C SER A 78 13.08 20.97 -7.26
N GLN A 79 14.27 21.55 -7.48
CA GLN A 79 15.42 21.36 -6.59
C GLN A 79 15.30 22.07 -5.24
N ASP A 80 14.35 23.01 -5.12
CA ASP A 80 14.05 23.70 -3.86
C ASP A 80 13.44 22.76 -2.82
N ILE A 81 12.90 21.61 -3.24
CA ILE A 81 12.33 20.63 -2.33
C ILE A 81 13.47 19.95 -1.55
N ILE A 82 13.43 20.12 -0.22
CA ILE A 82 14.39 19.58 0.73
C ILE A 82 13.61 19.03 1.92
N LEU A 83 13.65 17.72 2.11
CA LEU A 83 12.93 17.01 3.16
C LEU A 83 13.89 16.61 4.27
N ARG A 84 13.46 16.76 5.52
CA ARG A 84 14.14 16.27 6.70
C ARG A 84 13.20 15.39 7.49
N TYR A 85 13.69 14.24 7.94
CA TYR A 85 12.90 13.29 8.72
C TYR A 85 13.38 13.29 10.16
N ASN A 86 12.66 14.05 11.00
CA ASN A 86 12.96 14.19 12.42
C ASN A 86 12.42 12.98 13.19
N GLY A 87 13.16 12.51 14.21
CA GLY A 87 12.77 11.37 15.05
C GLY A 87 13.26 10.01 14.56
N ALA A 88 13.57 9.86 13.27
CA ALA A 88 14.25 8.67 12.76
C ALA A 88 15.67 8.54 13.35
N LYS A 89 16.10 7.30 13.62
CA LYS A 89 17.48 7.00 14.06
C LYS A 89 18.50 7.15 12.94
N GLY A 90 18.05 6.99 11.70
CA GLY A 90 18.86 7.08 10.50
C GLY A 90 17.98 7.26 9.27
N VAL A 91 18.50 7.97 8.27
CA VAL A 91 17.84 8.24 7.01
C VAL A 91 18.84 7.93 5.91
N SER A 92 18.50 7.03 4.99
CA SER A 92 19.41 6.58 3.94
C SER A 92 18.66 6.20 2.68
N ILE A 93 19.37 6.10 1.55
CA ILE A 93 18.83 5.56 0.31
C ILE A 93 19.52 4.22 0.06
N ASN A 94 18.75 3.14 -0.07
CA ASN A 94 19.29 1.80 -0.28
C ASN A 94 19.75 1.59 -1.75
N PRO A 95 20.44 0.47 -2.08
CA PRO A 95 20.90 0.19 -3.44
C PRO A 95 19.77 0.09 -4.49
N ASN A 96 18.52 -0.11 -4.08
CA ASN A 96 17.35 -0.14 -4.97
C ASN A 96 16.80 1.27 -5.28
N GLY A 97 17.35 2.31 -4.65
CA GLY A 97 16.91 3.70 -4.80
C GLY A 97 15.74 4.08 -3.89
N GLU A 98 15.44 3.27 -2.87
CA GLU A 98 14.35 3.48 -1.93
C GLU A 98 14.84 4.24 -0.70
N LEU A 99 14.01 5.12 -0.15
CA LEU A 99 14.33 5.89 1.04
C LEU A 99 13.99 5.07 2.29
N VAL A 100 14.99 4.81 3.12
CA VAL A 100 14.86 4.02 4.35
C VAL A 100 14.98 4.93 5.56
N LEU A 101 13.94 4.95 6.39
CA LEU A 101 13.88 5.64 7.67
C LEU A 101 13.99 4.59 8.78
N GLN A 102 15.13 4.56 9.47
CA GLN A 102 15.37 3.62 10.56
C GLN A 102 14.65 4.09 11.81
N THR A 103 13.83 3.22 12.42
CA THR A 103 13.11 3.55 13.65
C THR A 103 13.47 2.62 14.80
N SER A 104 12.88 2.81 15.98
CA SER A 104 13.06 1.86 17.08
C SER A 104 12.22 0.59 16.96
N ILE A 105 11.30 0.53 16.00
CA ILE A 105 10.32 -0.57 15.84
C ILE A 105 10.41 -1.26 14.47
N GLY A 106 11.46 -0.97 13.69
CA GLY A 106 11.63 -1.46 12.32
C GLY A 106 12.00 -0.33 11.36
N ASP A 107 12.33 -0.68 10.14
CA ASP A 107 12.62 0.29 9.09
C ASP A 107 11.34 0.65 8.33
N VAL A 108 11.13 1.94 8.08
CA VAL A 108 10.06 2.46 7.23
C VAL A 108 10.68 2.76 5.87
N VAL A 109 10.25 2.07 4.83
CA VAL A 109 10.80 2.22 3.47
C VAL A 109 9.80 2.93 2.59
N GLN A 110 10.17 4.10 2.05
CA GLN A 110 9.46 4.70 0.92
C GLN A 110 10.06 4.18 -0.37
N GLN A 111 9.21 3.62 -1.22
CA GLN A 111 9.64 3.00 -2.47
C GLN A 111 9.97 4.03 -3.55
N LYS A 112 10.24 3.53 -4.76
CA LYS A 112 10.60 4.36 -5.91
C LYS A 112 9.58 5.48 -6.11
N LEU A 113 10.12 6.66 -6.36
CA LEU A 113 9.35 7.84 -6.72
C LEU A 113 8.64 7.64 -8.05
N TYR A 114 7.44 8.21 -8.17
CA TYR A 114 6.75 8.33 -9.44
C TYR A 114 6.50 9.82 -9.74
N ALA A 115 7.22 10.35 -10.72
CA ALA A 115 7.02 11.71 -11.20
C ALA A 115 6.39 11.69 -12.59
N TYR A 116 5.47 12.63 -12.87
CA TYR A 116 4.77 12.66 -14.15
C TYR A 116 4.26 14.05 -14.53
N GLN A 117 4.05 14.23 -15.83
CA GLN A 117 3.34 15.37 -16.42
C GLN A 117 2.09 14.89 -17.14
N ILE A 118 1.02 15.69 -17.11
CA ILE A 118 -0.15 15.43 -17.93
C ILE A 118 0.08 15.97 -19.34
N VAL A 119 0.02 15.09 -20.34
CA VAL A 119 0.13 15.45 -21.76
C VAL A 119 -1.14 14.97 -22.47
N GLY A 120 -2.01 15.91 -22.83
CA GLY A 120 -3.37 15.56 -23.25
C GLY A 120 -4.14 14.96 -22.07
N ASN A 121 -4.58 13.71 -22.19
CA ASN A 121 -5.28 12.98 -21.13
C ASN A 121 -4.42 11.88 -20.48
N GLU A 122 -3.13 11.81 -20.80
CA GLU A 122 -2.24 10.74 -20.33
C GLU A 122 -1.18 11.26 -19.35
N LYS A 123 -0.84 10.43 -18.35
CA LYS A 123 0.31 10.64 -17.48
C LYS A 123 1.57 10.20 -18.21
N LYS A 124 2.42 11.15 -18.57
CA LYS A 124 3.76 10.87 -19.09
C LYS A 124 4.75 10.88 -17.93
N GLN A 125 5.34 9.72 -17.66
CA GLN A 125 6.35 9.55 -16.60
C GLN A 125 7.60 10.39 -16.88
N VAL A 126 8.16 10.93 -15.80
CA VAL A 126 9.47 11.57 -15.73
C VAL A 126 10.32 10.73 -14.79
N GLU A 127 11.44 10.21 -15.29
CA GLU A 127 12.35 9.40 -14.49
C GLU A 127 12.88 10.22 -13.30
N CYS A 128 12.86 9.61 -12.12
CA CYS A 128 13.16 10.29 -10.88
C CYS A 128 13.72 9.35 -9.80
N SER A 129 14.49 9.91 -8.87
CA SER A 129 15.02 9.17 -7.72
C SER A 129 15.20 10.07 -6.51
N PHE A 130 15.20 9.48 -5.32
CA PHE A 130 15.68 10.19 -4.13
C PHE A 130 17.16 10.50 -4.26
N VAL A 131 17.60 11.59 -3.64
CA VAL A 131 19.02 11.94 -3.47
C VAL A 131 19.28 12.46 -2.07
N SER A 132 20.38 12.01 -1.47
CA SER A 132 20.87 12.56 -0.20
C SER A 132 21.46 13.96 -0.45
N LYS A 133 21.07 14.90 0.40
CA LYS A 133 21.61 16.26 0.50
C LYS A 133 22.43 16.38 1.79
N THR A 134 22.98 17.56 2.03
CA THR A 134 23.74 17.85 3.26
C THR A 134 22.89 17.64 4.51
N GLU A 135 23.53 17.30 5.63
CA GLU A 135 22.87 17.15 6.95
C GLU A 135 21.78 16.07 7.00
N GLY A 136 21.87 15.03 6.17
CA GLY A 136 20.86 13.95 6.14
C GLY A 136 19.52 14.35 5.52
N ASN A 137 19.46 15.53 4.89
CA ASN A 137 18.30 15.96 4.13
C ASN A 137 18.14 15.11 2.86
N ILE A 138 16.91 15.01 2.35
CA ILE A 138 16.56 14.28 1.14
C ILE A 138 15.99 15.24 0.11
N GLY A 139 16.34 15.06 -1.16
CA GLY A 139 15.69 15.75 -2.27
C GLY A 139 15.41 14.79 -3.42
N PHE A 140 15.11 15.38 -4.58
CA PHE A 140 14.74 14.63 -5.77
C PHE A 140 15.69 14.93 -6.93
N LYS A 141 16.17 13.88 -7.59
CA LYS A 141 16.76 13.96 -8.93
C LYS A 141 15.67 13.64 -9.95
N LEU A 142 15.59 14.45 -10.99
CA LEU A 142 14.64 14.32 -12.09
C LEU A 142 15.42 14.35 -13.40
N GLU A 143 15.07 13.47 -14.33
CA GLU A 143 15.52 13.57 -15.71
C GLU A 143 14.81 14.73 -16.44
N ASN A 144 15.20 15.02 -17.67
CA ASN A 144 14.63 16.13 -18.44
C ASN A 144 13.11 16.00 -18.62
N TYR A 145 12.39 17.09 -18.36
CA TYR A 145 10.94 17.21 -18.55
C TYR A 145 10.58 18.58 -19.15
N ASP A 146 9.34 18.74 -19.61
CA ASP A 146 8.86 20.00 -20.19
C ASP A 146 8.56 21.01 -19.07
N ARG A 147 9.49 21.94 -18.81
CA ARG A 147 9.34 22.94 -17.74
C ARG A 147 8.16 23.91 -17.94
N THR A 148 7.56 23.96 -19.12
CA THR A 148 6.38 24.81 -19.36
C THR A 148 5.08 24.19 -18.82
N LYS A 149 5.14 22.95 -18.33
CA LYS A 149 4.00 22.22 -17.79
C LYS A 149 4.20 21.90 -16.31
N PRO A 150 3.12 21.76 -15.53
CA PRO A 150 3.23 21.26 -14.16
C PRO A 150 3.88 19.88 -14.11
N LEU A 151 4.61 19.62 -13.03
CA LEU A 151 5.17 18.31 -12.70
C LEU A 151 4.61 17.89 -11.34
N VAL A 152 4.10 16.65 -11.27
CA VAL A 152 3.73 16.03 -10.00
C VAL A 152 4.82 15.04 -9.62
N ILE A 153 5.33 15.14 -8.39
CA ILE A 153 6.25 14.17 -7.78
C ILE A 153 5.47 13.48 -6.66
N ASP A 154 5.20 12.19 -6.82
CA ASP A 154 4.44 11.35 -5.89
C ASP A 154 5.37 10.28 -5.31
N PRO A 155 5.86 10.45 -4.08
CA PRO A 155 6.54 9.40 -3.35
C PRO A 155 5.58 8.27 -2.98
N LEU A 156 5.76 7.12 -3.64
CA LEU A 156 5.02 5.90 -3.28
C LEU A 156 5.51 5.40 -1.92
N LEU A 157 4.59 5.36 -0.94
CA LEU A 157 4.93 4.85 0.37
C LEU A 157 5.16 3.33 0.34
N TYR A 158 4.30 2.53 -0.29
CA TYR A 158 4.48 1.06 -0.34
C TYR A 158 3.81 0.42 -1.57
N SER A 159 4.47 -0.57 -2.17
CA SER A 159 3.89 -1.52 -3.11
C SER A 159 4.61 -2.85 -2.99
N THR A 160 3.90 -3.97 -2.97
CA THR A 160 4.55 -5.29 -2.91
C THR A 160 4.03 -6.16 -4.03
N PHE A 161 4.77 -7.22 -4.34
CA PHE A 161 4.41 -8.17 -5.38
C PHE A 161 4.18 -9.54 -4.76
N ILE A 162 3.10 -10.20 -5.20
CA ILE A 162 2.82 -11.60 -4.91
C ILE A 162 2.61 -12.34 -6.22
N GLY A 163 3.39 -13.40 -6.41
CA GLY A 163 3.42 -14.20 -7.63
C GLY A 163 4.71 -15.01 -7.69
N GLY A 164 4.76 -15.98 -8.60
CA GLY A 164 5.88 -16.87 -8.83
C GLY A 164 6.32 -16.84 -10.29
N GLY A 165 6.75 -18.00 -10.80
CA GLY A 165 7.36 -18.14 -12.12
C GLY A 165 6.38 -18.30 -13.29
N ASP A 166 5.08 -18.41 -13.02
CA ASP A 166 4.03 -18.60 -14.03
C ASP A 166 2.87 -17.60 -13.79
N MET A 167 1.72 -17.84 -14.41
CA MET A 167 0.54 -16.99 -14.35
C MET A 167 -0.08 -16.94 -12.95
N ASP A 168 -0.17 -15.74 -12.38
CA ASP A 168 -0.82 -15.47 -11.11
C ASP A 168 -1.83 -14.34 -11.26
N GLU A 169 -3.03 -14.55 -10.75
CA GLU A 169 -4.12 -13.58 -10.81
C GLU A 169 -4.65 -13.30 -9.40
N ALA A 170 -4.47 -12.07 -8.92
CA ALA A 170 -5.11 -11.60 -7.70
C ALA A 170 -6.61 -11.36 -7.96
N ASN A 171 -7.47 -12.28 -7.53
CA ASN A 171 -8.90 -12.19 -7.80
C ASN A 171 -9.63 -11.28 -6.80
N LYS A 172 -9.19 -11.24 -5.53
CA LYS A 172 -9.76 -10.43 -4.44
C LYS A 172 -8.71 -9.97 -3.44
N ILE A 173 -8.95 -8.80 -2.86
CA ILE A 173 -8.20 -8.24 -1.73
C ILE A 173 -9.21 -7.82 -0.66
N VAL A 174 -8.94 -8.17 0.59
CA VAL A 174 -9.72 -7.81 1.77
C VAL A 174 -8.76 -7.41 2.89
N LEU A 175 -9.23 -6.65 3.88
CA LEU A 175 -8.45 -6.28 5.07
C LEU A 175 -8.96 -7.06 6.28
N ASP A 176 -8.06 -7.48 7.17
CA ASP A 176 -8.44 -7.92 8.50
C ASP A 176 -8.66 -6.73 9.47
N LEU A 177 -8.94 -7.02 10.74
CA LEU A 177 -9.16 -6.00 11.77
C LEU A 177 -7.93 -5.15 12.10
N ASP A 178 -6.74 -5.65 11.81
CA ASP A 178 -5.46 -4.95 12.01
C ASP A 178 -5.03 -4.20 10.73
N ASN A 179 -5.90 -4.10 9.72
CA ASN A 179 -5.63 -3.56 8.38
C ASN A 179 -4.52 -4.29 7.60
N ASN A 180 -4.26 -5.55 7.94
CA ASN A 180 -3.38 -6.39 7.13
C ASN A 180 -4.12 -6.82 5.86
N PRO A 181 -3.56 -6.55 4.66
CA PRO A 181 -4.19 -6.97 3.42
C PRO A 181 -4.01 -8.46 3.19
N ILE A 182 -5.13 -9.10 2.87
CA ILE A 182 -5.24 -10.51 2.50
C ILE A 182 -5.67 -10.58 1.04
N ILE A 183 -4.85 -11.21 0.23
CA ILE A 183 -5.05 -11.44 -1.19
C ILE A 183 -5.46 -12.89 -1.38
N VAL A 184 -6.57 -13.09 -2.09
CA VAL A 184 -6.99 -14.41 -2.56
C VAL A 184 -7.02 -14.40 -4.07
N GLY A 185 -6.31 -15.33 -4.68
CA GLY A 185 -6.14 -15.39 -6.12
C GLY A 185 -6.03 -16.80 -6.66
N THR A 186 -5.74 -16.89 -7.95
CA THR A 186 -5.49 -18.14 -8.66
C THR A 186 -4.06 -18.12 -9.17
N THR A 187 -3.34 -19.22 -9.06
CA THR A 187 -1.92 -19.33 -9.40
C THR A 187 -1.66 -20.60 -10.21
N LYS A 188 -0.80 -20.49 -11.23
CA LYS A 188 -0.11 -21.61 -11.88
C LYS A 188 1.32 -21.79 -11.37
N SER A 189 1.80 -20.83 -10.59
CA SER A 189 3.13 -20.84 -10.04
C SER A 189 3.25 -21.92 -8.98
N THR A 190 4.33 -22.69 -9.03
CA THR A 190 4.65 -23.71 -8.02
C THR A 190 5.63 -23.18 -6.96
N ASN A 191 6.03 -21.91 -7.08
CA ASN A 191 7.11 -21.27 -6.34
C ASN A 191 6.69 -19.94 -5.68
N LEU A 192 5.44 -19.80 -5.27
CA LEU A 192 5.02 -18.73 -4.36
C LEU A 192 5.82 -18.77 -3.05
N PRO A 193 5.98 -17.62 -2.36
CA PRO A 193 6.73 -17.51 -1.11
C PRO A 193 5.97 -18.13 0.10
N THR A 194 5.65 -19.41 0.03
CA THR A 194 5.11 -20.19 1.15
C THR A 194 6.21 -20.44 2.20
N HIS A 195 5.81 -20.71 3.44
CA HIS A 195 6.76 -21.01 4.52
C HIS A 195 6.28 -22.20 5.37
N VAL A 196 7.20 -22.79 6.14
CA VAL A 196 6.91 -23.93 7.02
C VAL A 196 5.78 -23.56 7.99
N GLY A 197 4.67 -24.29 7.93
CA GLY A 197 3.45 -23.99 8.71
C GLY A 197 2.28 -23.44 7.86
N SER A 198 2.51 -23.17 6.58
CA SER A 198 1.44 -22.87 5.62
C SER A 198 0.52 -24.08 5.45
N TYR A 199 -0.75 -23.83 5.10
CA TYR A 199 -1.76 -24.88 4.98
C TYR A 199 -1.41 -25.91 3.90
N ASP A 200 -0.92 -25.43 2.75
CA ASP A 200 -0.21 -26.21 1.74
C ASP A 200 0.96 -25.39 1.20
N MET A 201 2.11 -26.06 1.03
CA MET A 201 3.35 -25.46 0.56
C MET A 201 3.59 -25.73 -0.92
N ASP A 202 2.89 -26.70 -1.51
CA ASP A 202 3.08 -27.16 -2.87
C ASP A 202 1.79 -26.98 -3.68
N SER A 203 1.91 -26.51 -4.91
CA SER A 203 0.79 -26.54 -5.86
C SER A 203 0.57 -27.99 -6.33
N GLN A 204 -0.67 -28.46 -6.24
CA GLN A 204 -1.06 -29.85 -6.51
C GLN A 204 -1.75 -30.02 -7.87
N GLY A 205 -2.06 -28.91 -8.55
CA GLY A 205 -2.91 -28.86 -9.74
C GLY A 205 -2.35 -28.03 -10.88
N GLN A 206 -3.17 -27.82 -11.93
CA GLN A 206 -2.80 -26.95 -13.05
C GLN A 206 -3.02 -25.47 -12.72
N ASN A 207 -4.01 -25.18 -11.87
CA ASN A 207 -4.24 -23.90 -11.22
C ASN A 207 -4.70 -24.20 -9.80
N ASP A 208 -4.10 -23.55 -8.81
CA ASP A 208 -4.58 -23.59 -7.43
C ASP A 208 -5.04 -22.21 -6.96
N VAL A 209 -5.84 -22.19 -5.89
CA VAL A 209 -6.08 -20.95 -5.15
C VAL A 209 -4.83 -20.65 -4.33
N PHE A 210 -4.42 -19.38 -4.28
CA PHE A 210 -3.48 -18.92 -3.26
C PHE A 210 -4.15 -17.94 -2.32
N VAL A 211 -3.72 -17.98 -1.06
CA VAL A 211 -4.07 -16.99 -0.04
C VAL A 211 -2.77 -16.42 0.50
N ALA A 212 -2.61 -15.10 0.41
CA ALA A 212 -1.45 -14.39 0.93
C ALA A 212 -1.91 -13.27 1.88
N LYS A 213 -1.24 -13.11 3.01
CA LYS A 213 -1.46 -12.03 3.96
C LYS A 213 -0.17 -11.28 4.16
N PHE A 214 -0.22 -9.96 4.04
CA PHE A 214 0.89 -9.07 4.33
C PHE A 214 0.68 -8.33 5.63
N THR A 215 1.74 -7.79 6.20
CA THR A 215 1.62 -6.75 7.23
C THR A 215 0.91 -5.52 6.65
N SER A 216 0.27 -4.72 7.50
CA SER A 216 -0.51 -3.54 7.09
C SER A 216 0.29 -2.51 6.28
N ASP A 217 1.60 -2.48 6.48
CA ASP A 217 2.55 -1.63 5.74
C ASP A 217 3.17 -2.33 4.51
N LEU A 218 2.71 -3.54 4.16
CA LEU A 218 3.21 -4.35 3.05
C LEU A 218 4.70 -4.71 3.12
N SER A 219 5.36 -4.50 4.26
CA SER A 219 6.79 -4.73 4.41
C SER A 219 7.13 -6.22 4.49
N ASP A 220 6.24 -7.02 5.07
CA ASP A 220 6.42 -8.46 5.24
C ASP A 220 5.21 -9.25 4.76
N LEU A 221 5.49 -10.44 4.22
CA LEU A 221 4.48 -11.46 3.97
C LEU A 221 4.29 -12.29 5.25
N ILE A 222 3.17 -12.08 5.95
CA ILE A 222 2.81 -12.84 7.16
C ILE A 222 2.59 -14.31 6.81
N PHE A 223 1.82 -14.58 5.75
CA PHE A 223 1.70 -15.93 5.21
C PHE A 223 1.35 -15.99 3.74
N CYS A 224 1.70 -17.09 3.10
CA CYS A 224 1.19 -17.47 1.79
C CYS A 224 0.99 -18.98 1.74
N THR A 225 -0.12 -19.44 1.19
CA THR A 225 -0.46 -20.85 1.08
C THR A 225 -1.18 -21.14 -0.22
N TYR A 226 -1.04 -22.37 -0.70
CA TYR A 226 -1.91 -22.92 -1.74
C TYR A 226 -3.16 -23.54 -1.14
N TYR A 227 -4.20 -23.68 -1.97
CA TYR A 227 -5.38 -24.47 -1.71
C TYR A 227 -5.96 -24.95 -3.05
N GLY A 228 -5.85 -26.24 -3.32
CA GLY A 228 -6.31 -26.84 -4.56
C GLY A 228 -5.99 -28.33 -4.59
N GLY A 229 -6.61 -29.03 -5.53
CA GLY A 229 -6.41 -30.45 -5.75
C GLY A 229 -5.69 -30.69 -7.08
N SER A 230 -5.90 -31.86 -7.67
CA SER A 230 -5.16 -32.32 -8.85
C SER A 230 -5.55 -31.67 -10.19
N SER A 231 -6.51 -30.74 -10.21
CA SER A 231 -7.05 -30.13 -11.43
C SER A 231 -7.04 -28.60 -11.32
N PHE A 232 -8.06 -27.92 -11.88
CA PHE A 232 -8.17 -26.47 -11.83
C PHE A 232 -9.03 -26.02 -10.65
N ASP A 233 -8.48 -25.12 -9.84
CA ASP A 233 -9.13 -24.54 -8.68
C ASP A 233 -9.07 -23.01 -8.75
N PHE A 234 -10.23 -22.36 -8.54
CA PHE A 234 -10.40 -20.92 -8.73
C PHE A 234 -11.12 -20.29 -7.55
N ALA A 235 -10.59 -19.18 -7.04
CA ALA A 235 -11.30 -18.34 -6.08
C ALA A 235 -12.10 -17.25 -6.78
N THR A 236 -13.32 -16.99 -6.29
CA THR A 236 -14.22 -15.96 -6.86
C THR A 236 -14.72 -14.95 -5.83
N ALA A 237 -14.65 -15.30 -4.54
CA ALA A 237 -15.06 -14.46 -3.43
C ALA A 237 -14.16 -14.70 -2.22
N CYS A 238 -13.99 -13.68 -1.40
CA CYS A 238 -13.26 -13.74 -0.13
C CYS A 238 -13.94 -12.78 0.87
N ALA A 239 -13.93 -13.15 2.15
CA ALA A 239 -14.31 -12.34 3.30
C ALA A 239 -13.42 -12.71 4.50
N VAL A 240 -13.28 -11.77 5.43
CA VAL A 240 -12.61 -12.00 6.72
C VAL A 240 -13.63 -11.83 7.82
N ASP A 241 -13.66 -12.75 8.78
CA ASP A 241 -14.55 -12.66 9.93
C ASP A 241 -13.95 -11.81 11.07
N ILE A 242 -14.71 -11.65 12.16
CA ILE A 242 -14.31 -10.84 13.32
C ILE A 242 -13.16 -11.47 14.14
N VAL A 243 -12.82 -12.73 13.90
CA VAL A 243 -11.69 -13.40 14.57
C VAL A 243 -10.46 -13.50 13.66
N GLY A 244 -10.53 -12.93 12.45
CA GLY A 244 -9.43 -12.89 11.49
C GLY A 244 -9.33 -14.12 10.57
N SER A 245 -10.34 -15.00 10.55
CA SER A 245 -10.38 -16.15 9.65
C SER A 245 -10.65 -15.71 8.21
N VAL A 246 -9.90 -16.28 7.27
CA VAL A 246 -10.10 -16.03 5.84
C VAL A 246 -11.10 -17.04 5.28
N ILE A 247 -12.26 -16.56 4.84
CA ILE A 247 -13.29 -17.38 4.21
C ILE A 247 -13.33 -17.04 2.73
N PHE A 248 -13.05 -18.01 1.86
CA PHE A 248 -13.13 -17.84 0.42
C PHE A 248 -14.07 -18.86 -0.23
N GLY A 249 -14.61 -18.49 -1.39
CA GLY A 249 -15.53 -19.30 -2.16
C GLY A 249 -15.13 -19.32 -3.63
N GLY A 250 -15.33 -20.47 -4.28
CA GLY A 250 -14.69 -20.74 -5.56
C GLY A 250 -15.37 -21.81 -6.41
N ARG A 251 -14.65 -22.21 -7.46
CA ARG A 251 -14.98 -23.36 -8.30
C ARG A 251 -13.79 -24.31 -8.28
N THR A 252 -14.08 -25.60 -8.16
CA THR A 252 -13.11 -26.66 -8.25
C THR A 252 -13.49 -27.61 -9.39
N PHE A 253 -12.49 -28.04 -10.14
CA PHE A 253 -12.57 -29.20 -11.03
C PHE A 253 -11.82 -30.41 -10.44
N SER A 254 -11.29 -30.26 -9.22
CA SER A 254 -10.52 -31.25 -8.51
C SER A 254 -11.44 -32.14 -7.68
N ASN A 255 -11.11 -33.43 -7.64
CA ASN A 255 -11.85 -34.44 -6.87
C ASN A 255 -11.19 -34.79 -5.54
N ASN A 256 -10.11 -34.07 -5.20
CA ASN A 256 -9.19 -34.36 -4.11
C ASN A 256 -8.74 -33.08 -3.41
N LEU A 257 -9.67 -32.16 -3.15
CA LEU A 257 -9.35 -30.95 -2.40
C LEU A 257 -8.77 -31.29 -1.01
N PRO A 258 -7.79 -30.49 -0.53
CA PRO A 258 -7.28 -30.59 0.81
C PRO A 258 -8.44 -30.44 1.81
N HIS A 259 -8.59 -31.39 2.71
CA HIS A 259 -9.60 -31.33 3.75
C HIS A 259 -9.00 -31.79 5.07
N LYS A 260 -9.39 -31.14 6.15
CA LYS A 260 -9.10 -31.61 7.50
C LYS A 260 -10.20 -32.62 7.86
N ASN A 261 -9.81 -33.84 8.23
CA ASN A 261 -10.71 -34.96 8.54
C ASN A 261 -12.00 -34.52 9.27
N GLY A 262 -13.17 -34.70 8.65
CA GLY A 262 -14.47 -34.63 9.32
C GLY A 262 -15.48 -33.57 8.87
N GLU A 263 -15.19 -32.73 7.86
CA GLU A 263 -16.14 -31.72 7.36
C GLU A 263 -16.62 -32.08 5.93
N PHE A 264 -17.91 -32.42 5.79
CA PHE A 264 -18.71 -32.97 4.65
C PHE A 264 -18.39 -32.44 3.22
N ASP A 265 -18.61 -33.10 2.05
CA ASP A 265 -19.28 -34.33 1.55
C ASP A 265 -18.53 -34.82 0.28
N ASN A 266 -18.27 -36.13 0.15
CA ASN A 266 -17.46 -36.77 -0.91
C ASN A 266 -18.27 -37.32 -2.09
N THR A 267 -19.49 -36.86 -2.35
CA THR A 267 -20.29 -37.35 -3.48
C THR A 267 -20.48 -36.31 -4.58
N HIS A 268 -19.84 -36.59 -5.71
CA HIS A 268 -20.15 -35.96 -6.99
C HIS A 268 -21.66 -35.98 -7.25
N SER A 269 -22.27 -34.81 -7.42
CA SER A 269 -23.57 -34.66 -8.10
C SER A 269 -23.80 -33.22 -8.57
N GLY A 270 -23.45 -32.93 -9.84
CA GLY A 270 -24.02 -31.81 -10.59
C GLY A 270 -23.05 -30.70 -10.98
N ALA A 271 -22.86 -30.53 -12.29
CA ALA A 271 -22.18 -29.39 -12.88
C ALA A 271 -22.76 -28.06 -12.35
N ARG A 272 -21.88 -27.18 -11.87
CA ARG A 272 -22.14 -25.85 -11.30
C ARG A 272 -22.80 -25.89 -9.92
N ASN A 273 -22.06 -25.54 -8.89
CA ASN A 273 -22.62 -24.71 -7.83
C ASN A 273 -21.61 -23.78 -7.17
N ARG A 274 -22.11 -22.58 -6.86
CA ARG A 274 -21.47 -21.55 -6.05
C ARG A 274 -21.58 -22.01 -4.59
N GLY A 275 -20.52 -22.59 -4.04
CA GLY A 275 -20.47 -23.09 -2.67
C GLY A 275 -20.15 -21.98 -1.67
N ARG A 276 -20.95 -21.90 -0.62
CA ARG A 276 -20.99 -20.89 0.46
C ARG A 276 -20.31 -21.46 1.71
N SER A 277 -19.41 -20.65 2.30
CA SER A 277 -18.85 -20.67 3.66
C SER A 277 -18.50 -22.02 4.32
N GLY A 278 -17.19 -22.26 4.51
CA GLY A 278 -16.67 -23.02 5.65
C GLY A 278 -16.40 -22.06 6.82
N LYS A 279 -16.57 -22.55 8.06
CA LYS A 279 -16.40 -21.80 9.31
C LYS A 279 -14.96 -21.45 9.63
#